data_AF-A0A9P0CXU9-F1
#
_entry.id   AF-A0A9P0CXU9-F1
#
_cell.length_a   1.000
_cell.length_b   1.000
_cell.length_c   1.000
_cell.angle_alpha   90.00
_cell.angle_beta   90.00
_cell.angle_gamma   90.00
#
_symmetry.space_group_name_H-M   'P 1'
#
loop_
_entity.id
_entity.type
_entity.pdbx_description
1 polymer ?
#
loop_
_entity_poly.entity_id
_entity_poly.type
_entity_poly.pdbx_seq_one_letter_code
_entity_poly.pdbx_strand_id
1 'polypeptide(L)'
;MSSAGSINACIRIFFAHLTGICAFFSTSPQRTKVLDDIVHRRLPRSSQTRWNFQSRGVNTVYEYRNELIHVIDILENDKDIKLNSTIKQAGAYKLRIQDRDFIFWLTVFHKVMPHVEIIFKQLQTINTDPIKAKQDLKNFENSMQKISNEMDKNIDKIDSELLETEDELVPQKRRRYPGSDLSVSTNRKIEVCDSIIQ
;
A
#
# COMPACT_ATOMS: atom_id res chain seq x y z
N MET A 1 7.47 -20.83 9.87
CA MET A 1 6.86 -20.15 11.03
C MET A 1 7.49 -18.76 11.18
N SER A 2 7.00 -17.75 10.48
CA SER A 2 7.28 -16.37 10.89
C SER A 2 6.39 -16.10 12.09
N SER A 3 6.96 -15.66 13.22
CA SER A 3 6.14 -15.29 14.37
C SER A 3 5.20 -14.13 14.02
N ALA A 4 4.05 -14.03 14.69
CA ALA A 4 3.15 -12.88 14.58
C ALA A 4 3.90 -11.53 14.73
N GLY A 5 5.01 -11.50 15.47
CA GLY A 5 5.90 -10.34 15.59
C GLY A 5 6.55 -9.90 14.27
N SER A 6 6.95 -10.83 13.40
CA SER A 6 7.56 -10.51 12.10
C SER A 6 6.54 -9.91 11.12
N ILE A 7 5.30 -10.39 11.16
CA ILE A 7 4.23 -9.92 10.28
C ILE A 7 3.82 -8.50 10.67
N ASN A 8 3.66 -8.26 11.98
CA ASN A 8 3.40 -6.93 12.52
C ASN A 8 4.50 -5.93 12.16
N ALA A 9 5.76 -6.37 12.06
CA ALA A 9 6.84 -5.53 11.58
C ALA A 9 6.69 -5.13 10.10
N CYS A 10 6.33 -6.07 9.22
CA CYS A 10 6.10 -5.80 7.79
C CYS A 10 4.96 -4.81 7.57
N ILE A 11 3.82 -4.99 8.27
CA ILE A 11 2.67 -4.08 8.20
C ILE A 11 3.05 -2.68 8.68
N ARG A 12 3.78 -2.60 9.80
CA ARG A 12 4.26 -1.31 10.33
C ARG A 12 5.19 -0.60 9.34
N ILE A 13 6.10 -1.34 8.71
CA ILE A 13 7.01 -0.82 7.68
C ILE A 13 6.22 -0.31 6.47
N PHE A 14 5.23 -1.07 6.01
CA PHE A 14 4.34 -0.65 4.93
C PHE A 14 3.66 0.70 5.22
N PHE A 15 3.01 0.85 6.38
CA PHE A 15 2.33 2.09 6.74
C PHE A 15 3.30 3.26 6.96
N ALA A 16 4.52 2.99 7.46
CA ALA A 16 5.56 4.01 7.55
C ALA A 16 5.95 4.53 6.16
N HIS A 17 6.14 3.64 5.18
CA HIS A 17 6.41 4.02 3.79
C HIS A 17 5.24 4.77 3.15
N LEU A 18 4.01 4.27 3.29
CA LEU A 18 2.81 4.91 2.76
C LEU A 18 2.65 6.34 3.30
N THR A 19 2.83 6.51 4.61
CA THR A 19 2.75 7.83 5.26
C THR A 19 3.88 8.73 4.78
N GLY A 20 5.09 8.19 4.61
CA GLY A 20 6.23 8.91 4.04
C GLY A 20 5.95 9.42 2.63
N ILE A 21 5.38 8.59 1.76
CA ILE A 21 4.99 8.97 0.39
C ILE A 21 3.95 10.09 0.43
N CYS A 22 2.89 9.96 1.23
CA CYS A 22 1.86 11.00 1.36
C CYS A 22 2.45 12.32 1.90
N ALA A 23 3.33 12.24 2.89
CA ALA A 23 4.01 13.40 3.46
C ALA A 23 4.97 14.06 2.47
N PHE A 24 5.69 13.27 1.66
CA PHE A 24 6.58 13.78 0.62
C PHE A 24 5.83 14.72 -0.30
N PHE A 25 4.71 14.31 -0.89
CA PHE A 25 3.96 15.20 -1.78
C PHE A 25 3.35 16.39 -1.04
N SER A 26 2.70 16.16 0.10
CA SER A 26 1.89 17.18 0.78
C SER A 26 2.68 18.27 1.54
N THR A 27 3.98 18.10 1.75
CA THR A 27 4.82 19.06 2.51
C THR A 27 5.57 20.08 1.64
N SER A 28 5.47 20.00 0.31
CA SER A 28 6.07 21.00 -0.59
C SER A 28 5.07 21.46 -1.64
N PRO A 29 4.78 22.77 -1.75
CA PRO A 29 3.91 23.31 -2.79
C PRO A 29 4.36 22.95 -4.21
N GLN A 30 5.67 22.89 -4.47
CA GLN A 30 6.21 22.52 -5.77
C GLN A 30 5.89 21.05 -6.11
N ARG A 31 6.18 20.11 -5.20
CA ARG A 31 5.86 18.68 -5.40
C ARG A 31 4.37 18.43 -5.49
N THR A 32 3.61 19.16 -4.67
CA THR A 32 2.15 19.13 -4.70
C THR A 32 1.62 19.57 -6.06
N LYS A 33 2.16 20.64 -6.64
CA LYS A 33 1.75 21.12 -7.97
C LYS A 33 1.98 20.07 -9.06
N VAL A 34 3.19 19.49 -9.12
CA VAL A 34 3.51 18.44 -10.11
C VAL A 34 2.57 17.23 -9.95
N LEU A 35 2.24 16.86 -8.71
CA LEU A 35 1.26 15.80 -8.44
C LEU A 35 -0.12 16.17 -9.00
N ASP A 36 -0.59 17.39 -8.81
CA ASP A 36 -1.93 17.82 -9.22
C ASP A 36 -2.11 17.88 -10.73
N ASP A 37 -1.05 18.27 -11.42
CA ASP A 37 -1.03 18.41 -12.87
C ASP A 37 -1.23 17.05 -13.56
N ILE A 38 -0.96 15.94 -12.87
CA ILE A 38 -1.03 14.57 -13.42
C ILE A 38 -2.16 13.76 -12.78
N VAL A 39 -2.17 13.66 -11.46
CA VAL A 39 -3.09 12.77 -10.72
C VAL A 39 -4.46 13.41 -10.55
N HIS A 40 -4.57 14.74 -10.69
CA HIS A 40 -5.78 15.55 -10.47
C HIS A 40 -6.54 15.28 -9.16
N ARG A 41 -5.96 14.49 -8.26
CA ARG A 41 -6.53 14.08 -6.97
C ARG A 41 -5.46 14.20 -5.89
N ARG A 42 -5.84 14.88 -4.81
CA ARG A 42 -4.94 15.18 -3.71
C ARG A 42 -4.67 13.95 -2.86
N LEU A 43 -3.40 13.60 -2.70
CA LEU A 43 -2.99 12.73 -1.61
C LEU A 43 -3.38 13.39 -0.28
N PRO A 44 -3.92 12.63 0.68
CA PRO A 44 -4.30 13.20 1.96
C PRO A 44 -3.04 13.70 2.71
N ARG A 45 -3.22 14.70 3.59
CA ARG A 45 -2.15 15.20 4.48
C ARG A 45 -1.93 14.26 5.67
N SER A 46 -0.68 13.93 5.98
CA SER A 46 -0.32 13.01 7.07
C SER A 46 -0.93 13.42 8.41
N SER A 47 -1.72 12.53 9.01
CA SER A 47 -2.21 12.66 10.40
C SER A 47 -2.08 11.33 11.12
N GLN A 48 -1.44 11.32 12.28
CA GLN A 48 -1.12 10.10 13.03
C GLN A 48 -2.34 9.42 13.67
N THR A 49 -3.46 10.14 13.82
CA THR A 49 -4.59 9.76 14.70
C THR A 49 -5.87 9.34 13.98
N ARG A 50 -5.89 9.19 12.65
CA ARG A 50 -7.15 8.95 11.91
C ARG A 50 -7.04 7.75 10.98
N TRP A 51 -7.76 6.68 11.28
CA TRP A 51 -7.97 5.53 10.38
C TRP A 51 -8.37 5.97 8.96
N ASN A 52 -9.27 6.95 8.86
CA ASN A 52 -9.71 7.55 7.60
C ASN A 52 -8.58 8.18 6.77
N PHE A 53 -7.47 8.57 7.38
CA PHE A 53 -6.29 9.03 6.66
C PHE A 53 -5.56 7.85 5.99
N GLN A 54 -5.39 6.76 6.74
CA GLN A 54 -4.73 5.55 6.26
C GLN A 54 -5.55 4.90 5.13
N SER A 55 -6.87 4.80 5.27
CA SER A 55 -7.73 4.25 4.20
C SER A 55 -7.68 5.07 2.92
N ARG A 56 -7.80 6.40 3.03
CA ARG A 56 -7.68 7.31 1.88
C ARG A 56 -6.30 7.25 1.23
N GLY A 57 -5.23 7.18 2.04
CA GLY A 57 -3.86 7.06 1.54
C GLY A 57 -3.66 5.77 0.77
N VAL A 58 -4.09 4.64 1.33
CA VAL A 58 -4.05 3.32 0.67
C VAL A 58 -4.79 3.37 -0.66
N ASN A 59 -6.05 3.83 -0.67
CA ASN A 59 -6.86 3.84 -1.88
C ASN A 59 -6.29 4.76 -2.96
N THR A 60 -5.83 5.97 -2.58
CA THR A 60 -5.28 6.91 -3.55
C THR A 60 -3.96 6.39 -4.14
N VAL A 61 -3.07 5.83 -3.32
CA VAL A 61 -1.80 5.28 -3.81
C VAL A 61 -2.01 4.02 -4.66
N TYR A 62 -3.04 3.22 -4.35
CA TYR A 62 -3.43 2.07 -5.18
C TYR A 62 -4.01 2.52 -6.53
N GLU A 63 -4.99 3.42 -6.53
CA GLU A 63 -5.69 3.89 -7.74
C GLU A 63 -4.76 4.60 -8.72
N TYR A 64 -3.80 5.40 -8.22
CA TYR A 64 -2.94 6.26 -9.04
C TYR A 64 -1.47 5.84 -9.02
N ARG A 65 -1.19 4.55 -8.79
CA ARG A 65 0.18 4.06 -8.57
C ARG A 65 1.12 4.41 -9.73
N ASN A 66 0.67 4.20 -10.96
CA ASN A 66 1.48 4.38 -12.16
C ASN A 66 1.72 5.87 -12.45
N GLU A 67 0.69 6.68 -12.25
CA GLU A 67 0.75 8.14 -12.35
C GLU A 67 1.70 8.71 -11.28
N LEU A 68 1.70 8.14 -10.07
CA LEU A 68 2.66 8.53 -9.03
C LEU A 68 4.11 8.20 -9.42
N ILE A 69 4.36 7.07 -10.07
CA ILE A 69 5.68 6.75 -10.62
C ILE A 69 6.07 7.81 -11.66
N HIS A 70 5.16 8.17 -12.55
CA HIS A 70 5.40 9.20 -13.56
C HIS A 70 5.65 10.60 -12.97
N VAL A 71 4.88 11.00 -11.94
CA VAL A 71 5.13 12.23 -11.18
C VAL A 71 6.53 12.23 -10.58
N ILE A 72 6.97 11.10 -10.02
CA ILE A 72 8.29 10.95 -9.44
C ILE A 72 9.38 11.07 -10.51
N ASP A 73 9.17 10.48 -11.69
CA ASP A 73 10.09 10.62 -12.83
C ASP A 73 10.27 12.07 -13.26
N ILE A 74 9.17 12.84 -13.30
CA ILE A 74 9.25 14.27 -13.60
C ILE A 74 10.06 14.98 -12.50
N LEU A 75 9.80 14.70 -11.23
CA LEU A 75 10.53 15.34 -10.12
C LEU A 75 12.03 15.01 -10.11
N GLU A 76 12.44 13.83 -10.57
CA GLU A 76 13.86 13.46 -10.67
C GLU A 76 14.58 14.17 -11.82
N ASN A 77 13.86 14.46 -12.91
CA ASN A 77 14.42 15.03 -14.14
C ASN A 77 14.20 16.55 -14.27
N ASP A 78 13.39 17.15 -13.40
CA ASP A 78 13.08 18.57 -13.40
C ASP A 78 14.28 19.39 -12.90
N LYS A 79 14.79 20.27 -13.77
CA LYS A 79 15.92 21.16 -13.49
C LYS A 79 15.60 22.23 -12.44
N ASP A 80 14.32 22.53 -12.23
CA ASP A 80 13.87 23.48 -11.22
C ASP A 80 13.87 22.88 -9.80
N ILE A 81 14.02 21.55 -9.66
CA ILE A 81 14.20 20.87 -8.39
C ILE A 81 15.66 20.95 -7.95
N LYS A 82 16.00 22.00 -7.19
CA LYS A 82 17.39 22.27 -6.74
C LYS A 82 17.82 21.47 -5.52
N LEU A 83 16.86 20.93 -4.76
CA LEU A 83 17.13 20.22 -3.51
C LEU A 83 17.53 18.77 -3.79
N ASN A 84 18.82 18.46 -3.63
CA ASN A 84 19.34 17.09 -3.74
C ASN A 84 18.64 16.09 -2.82
N SER A 85 18.14 16.53 -1.66
CA SER A 85 17.35 15.70 -0.76
C SER A 85 16.01 15.30 -1.37
N THR A 86 15.37 16.18 -2.14
CA THR A 86 14.12 15.89 -2.86
C THR A 86 14.34 14.84 -3.94
N ILE A 87 15.39 14.99 -4.76
CA ILE A 87 15.74 14.03 -5.81
C ILE A 87 16.00 12.64 -5.20
N LYS A 88 16.83 12.58 -4.15
CA LYS A 88 17.13 11.30 -3.46
C LYS A 88 15.89 10.64 -2.86
N GLN A 89 15.01 11.43 -2.24
CA GLN A 89 13.76 10.92 -1.67
C GLN A 89 12.81 10.44 -2.78
N ALA A 90 12.71 11.18 -3.89
CA ALA A 90 11.89 10.83 -5.04
C ALA A 90 12.27 9.43 -5.55
N GLY A 91 13.54 9.19 -5.86
CA GLY A 91 14.03 7.88 -6.29
C GLY A 91 13.80 6.76 -5.28
N ALA A 92 14.01 7.04 -3.99
CA ALA A 92 13.73 6.06 -2.94
C ALA A 92 12.23 5.70 -2.89
N TYR A 93 11.33 6.65 -3.08
CA TYR A 93 9.89 6.40 -3.14
C TYR A 93 9.47 5.72 -4.44
N LYS A 94 10.12 6.00 -5.58
CA LYS A 94 9.91 5.28 -6.83
C LYS A 94 10.16 3.79 -6.65
N LEU A 95 11.35 3.45 -6.16
CA LEU A 95 11.75 2.08 -5.85
C LEU A 95 10.80 1.42 -4.86
N ARG A 96 10.29 2.17 -3.88
CA ARG A 96 9.36 1.64 -2.89
C ARG A 96 7.98 1.37 -3.47
N ILE A 97 7.45 2.22 -4.32
CA ILE A 97 6.14 2.02 -4.96
C ILE A 97 6.18 0.83 -5.93
N GLN A 98 7.36 0.54 -6.49
CA GLN A 98 7.62 -0.61 -7.36
C GLN A 98 8.05 -1.88 -6.60
N ASP A 99 8.21 -1.82 -5.29
CA ASP A 99 8.60 -2.96 -4.47
C ASP A 99 7.46 -3.97 -4.33
N ARG A 100 7.75 -5.25 -4.61
CA ARG A 100 6.77 -6.35 -4.60
C ARG A 100 6.00 -6.42 -3.27
N ASP A 101 6.70 -6.31 -2.15
CA ASP A 101 6.07 -6.39 -0.84
C ASP A 101 5.19 -5.18 -0.55
N PHE A 102 5.60 -3.99 -0.99
CA PHE A 102 4.76 -2.80 -0.89
C PHE A 102 3.48 -2.93 -1.71
N ILE A 103 3.57 -3.39 -2.96
CA ILE A 103 2.41 -3.59 -3.85
C ILE A 103 1.47 -4.64 -3.27
N PHE A 104 2.02 -5.73 -2.74
CA PHE A 104 1.25 -6.77 -2.06
C PHE A 104 0.43 -6.17 -0.91
N TRP A 105 1.08 -5.51 0.05
CA TRP A 105 0.36 -4.93 1.19
C TRP A 105 -0.60 -3.82 0.78
N LEU A 106 -0.25 -3.01 -0.22
CA LEU A 106 -1.12 -1.99 -0.78
C LEU A 106 -2.41 -2.60 -1.34
N THR A 107 -2.29 -3.71 -2.08
CA THR A 107 -3.44 -4.45 -2.63
C THR A 107 -4.31 -5.06 -1.53
N VAL A 108 -3.68 -5.69 -0.53
CA VAL A 108 -4.41 -6.27 0.60
C VAL A 108 -5.19 -5.19 1.34
N PHE A 109 -4.52 -4.10 1.74
CA PHE A 109 -5.21 -3.04 2.48
C PHE A 109 -6.25 -2.30 1.64
N HIS A 110 -6.04 -2.14 0.33
CA HIS A 110 -7.07 -1.56 -0.54
C HIS A 110 -8.36 -2.40 -0.54
N LYS A 111 -8.24 -3.73 -0.58
CA LYS A 111 -9.40 -4.63 -0.49
C LYS A 111 -10.02 -4.68 0.91
N VAL A 112 -9.21 -4.63 1.97
CA VAL A 112 -9.69 -4.76 3.36
C VAL A 112 -10.36 -3.47 3.87
N MET A 113 -9.82 -2.29 3.54
CA MET A 113 -10.23 -1.00 4.11
C MET A 113 -11.73 -0.70 3.97
N PRO A 114 -12.40 -0.92 2.82
CA PRO A 114 -13.85 -0.67 2.69
C PRO A 114 -14.69 -1.47 3.69
N HIS A 115 -14.30 -2.71 3.97
CA HIS A 115 -15.03 -3.57 4.91
C HIS A 115 -14.80 -3.14 6.37
N VAL A 116 -13.59 -2.71 6.71
CA VAL A 116 -13.30 -2.13 8.03
C VAL A 116 -14.06 -0.82 8.23
N GLU A 117 -14.16 0.03 7.20
CA GLU A 117 -14.91 1.29 7.26
C GLU A 117 -16.41 1.05 7.53
N ILE A 118 -17.01 0.01 6.95
CA ILE A 118 -18.41 -0.37 7.21
C ILE A 118 -18.59 -0.72 8.69
N ILE A 119 -17.75 -1.61 9.25
CA ILE A 119 -17.82 -1.99 10.66
C ILE A 119 -17.64 -0.76 11.55
N PHE A 120 -16.60 0.02 11.27
CA PHE A 120 -16.27 1.19 12.07
C PHE A 120 -17.44 2.20 12.09
N LYS A 121 -18.07 2.44 10.93
CA LYS A 121 -19.25 3.30 10.83
C LYS A 121 -20.42 2.76 11.63
N GLN A 122 -20.69 1.45 11.63
CA GLN A 122 -21.74 0.89 12.49
C GLN A 122 -21.44 1.09 13.96
N LEU A 123 -20.22 0.76 14.40
CA LEU A 123 -19.84 0.85 15.82
C LEU A 123 -19.84 2.29 16.35
N GLN A 124 -19.72 3.29 15.48
CA GLN A 124 -19.87 4.70 15.83
C GLN A 124 -21.32 5.18 15.93
N THR A 125 -22.30 4.39 15.47
CA THR A 125 -23.71 4.79 15.58
C THR A 125 -24.23 4.62 17.01
N ILE A 126 -24.80 5.70 17.55
CA ILE A 126 -25.31 5.76 18.93
C ILE A 126 -26.38 4.68 19.20
N ASN A 127 -27.18 4.32 18.18
CA ASN A 127 -28.18 3.26 18.23
C ASN A 127 -27.76 2.08 17.34
N THR A 128 -26.64 1.45 17.66
CA THR A 128 -26.17 0.26 16.95
C THR A 128 -27.17 -0.88 17.16
N ASP A 129 -27.87 -1.31 16.09
CA ASP A 129 -28.72 -2.50 16.12
C ASP A 129 -27.83 -3.75 16.26
N PRO A 130 -27.95 -4.53 17.35
CA PRO A 130 -27.13 -5.72 17.57
C PRO A 130 -27.27 -6.78 16.46
N ILE A 131 -28.44 -6.89 15.84
CA ILE A 131 -28.69 -7.84 14.75
C ILE A 131 -27.90 -7.41 13.52
N LYS A 132 -27.99 -6.12 13.16
CA LYS A 132 -27.25 -5.54 12.05
C LYS A 132 -25.73 -5.59 12.27
N ALA A 133 -25.26 -5.29 13.48
CA ALA A 133 -23.84 -5.37 13.83
C ALA A 133 -23.30 -6.80 13.67
N LYS A 134 -24.06 -7.80 14.12
CA LYS A 134 -23.71 -9.21 13.92
C LYS A 134 -23.69 -9.60 12.45
N GLN A 135 -24.64 -9.11 11.66
CA GLN A 135 -24.67 -9.36 10.22
C GLN A 135 -23.48 -8.72 9.50
N ASP A 136 -23.13 -7.48 9.85
CA ASP A 136 -22.00 -6.76 9.25
C ASP A 136 -20.67 -7.41 9.64
N LEU A 137 -20.53 -7.92 10.86
CA LEU A 137 -19.36 -8.71 11.27
C LEU A 137 -19.24 -10.01 10.46
N LYS A 138 -20.34 -10.74 10.28
CA LYS A 138 -20.37 -11.95 9.44
C LYS A 138 -20.04 -11.62 7.98
N ASN A 139 -20.53 -10.50 7.46
CA ASN A 139 -20.21 -10.04 6.11
C ASN A 139 -18.72 -9.71 5.98
N PHE A 140 -18.11 -9.11 7.01
CA PHE A 140 -16.69 -8.85 7.07
C PHE A 140 -15.87 -10.14 7.07
N GLU A 141 -16.18 -11.11 7.93
CA GLU A 141 -15.52 -12.43 7.95
C GLU A 141 -15.54 -13.10 6.58
N ASN A 142 -16.72 -13.14 5.94
CA ASN A 142 -16.88 -13.68 4.59
C ASN A 142 -16.04 -12.93 3.55
N SER A 143 -15.93 -11.60 3.68
CA SER A 143 -15.13 -10.77 2.77
C SER A 143 -13.63 -11.02 2.99
N MET A 144 -13.19 -11.15 4.24
CA MET A 144 -11.80 -11.48 4.58
C MET A 144 -11.41 -12.86 4.04
N GLN A 145 -12.29 -13.86 4.15
CA GLN A 145 -12.03 -15.18 3.57
C GLN A 145 -11.89 -15.11 2.04
N LYS A 146 -12.75 -14.35 1.36
CA LYS A 146 -12.64 -14.15 -0.09
C LYS A 146 -11.32 -13.47 -0.46
N ILE A 147 -10.94 -12.41 0.25
CA ILE A 147 -9.67 -11.71 0.04
C ILE A 147 -8.49 -12.67 0.22
N SER A 148 -8.52 -13.51 1.26
CA SER A 148 -7.53 -14.57 1.51
C SER A 148 -7.40 -15.52 0.33
N ASN A 149 -8.52 -16.08 -0.12
CA ASN A 149 -8.56 -17.07 -1.19
C ASN A 149 -8.11 -16.49 -2.54
N GLU A 150 -8.24 -15.17 -2.72
CA GLU A 150 -7.76 -14.46 -3.91
C GLU A 150 -6.29 -14.04 -3.81
N MET A 151 -5.62 -14.20 -2.67
CA MET A 151 -4.26 -13.70 -2.48
C MET A 151 -3.27 -14.33 -3.45
N ASP A 152 -3.33 -15.64 -3.66
CA ASP A 152 -2.43 -16.34 -4.57
C ASP A 152 -2.52 -15.76 -5.99
N LYS A 153 -3.76 -15.52 -6.47
CA LYS A 153 -4.00 -14.88 -7.76
C LYS A 153 -3.47 -13.44 -7.82
N ASN A 154 -3.57 -12.69 -6.72
CA ASN A 154 -3.03 -11.33 -6.66
C ASN A 154 -1.50 -11.36 -6.69
N ILE A 155 -0.87 -12.36 -6.05
CA ILE A 155 0.59 -12.54 -6.09
C ILE A 155 1.05 -12.84 -7.51
N ASP A 156 0.40 -13.78 -8.20
CA ASP A 156 0.72 -14.11 -9.60
C ASP A 156 0.58 -12.89 -10.52
N LYS A 157 -0.47 -12.09 -10.31
CA LYS A 157 -0.69 -10.84 -11.05
C LYS A 157 0.44 -9.83 -10.80
N ILE A 158 0.86 -9.65 -9.55
CA ILE A 158 1.96 -8.73 -9.20
C ILE A 158 3.27 -9.21 -9.83
N ASP A 159 3.54 -10.51 -9.79
CA ASP A 159 4.75 -11.07 -10.37
C ASP A 159 4.78 -10.89 -11.89
N SER A 160 3.64 -11.07 -12.55
CA SER A 160 3.50 -10.81 -14.00
C SER A 160 3.73 -9.34 -14.33
N GLU A 161 3.12 -8.42 -13.57
CA GLU A 161 3.28 -6.97 -13.76
C GLU A 161 4.74 -6.52 -13.59
N LEU A 162 5.46 -7.07 -12.59
CA LEU A 162 6.85 -6.72 -12.34
C LEU A 162 7.80 -7.26 -13.42
N LEU A 163 7.52 -8.44 -13.99
CA LEU A 163 8.30 -9.01 -15.09
C LEU A 163 8.19 -8.17 -16.37
N GLU A 164 7.00 -7.66 -16.69
CA GLU A 164 6.79 -6.79 -17.86
C GLU A 164 7.61 -5.49 -17.77
N THR A 165 7.79 -4.93 -16.57
CA THR A 165 8.62 -3.73 -16.37
C THR A 165 10.13 -3.97 -16.38
N GLU A 166 10.60 -5.22 -16.24
CA GLU A 166 12.04 -5.54 -16.27
C GLU A 166 12.59 -5.66 -17.70
N ASP A 167 11.77 -6.03 -18.68
CA ASP A 167 12.19 -6.11 -20.09
C ASP A 167 12.45 -4.72 -20.74
N GLU A 168 11.97 -3.63 -20.14
CA GLU A 168 12.23 -2.25 -20.60
C GLU A 168 13.46 -1.58 -19.95
N LEU A 169 14.13 -2.22 -18.97
CA LEU A 169 15.24 -1.61 -18.23
C LEU A 169 16.54 -2.43 -18.32
N VAL A 170 17.57 -1.82 -18.90
CA VAL A 170 18.99 -2.27 -18.94
C VAL A 170 19.44 -2.84 -17.57
N PRO A 171 20.15 -3.99 -17.52
CA PRO A 171 20.31 -4.74 -16.28
C PRO A 171 21.19 -4.01 -15.24
N GLN A 172 20.56 -3.43 -14.22
CA GLN A 172 21.25 -3.04 -12.98
C GLN A 172 21.33 -4.24 -12.03
N LYS A 173 22.57 -4.65 -11.71
CA LYS A 173 22.87 -5.71 -10.74
C LYS A 173 22.24 -5.41 -9.37
N ARG A 174 21.12 -6.08 -9.06
CA ARG A 174 20.57 -6.15 -7.71
C ARG A 174 21.56 -6.90 -6.80
N ARG A 175 21.98 -6.28 -5.69
CA ARG A 175 22.69 -6.96 -4.60
C ARG A 175 21.74 -7.99 -3.99
N ARG A 176 22.02 -9.29 -4.17
CA ARG A 176 21.28 -10.38 -3.52
C ARG A 176 21.46 -10.27 -2.00
N TYR A 177 20.36 -10.07 -1.27
CA TYR A 177 20.33 -10.29 0.18
C TYR A 177 20.23 -11.81 0.40
N PRO A 178 21.14 -12.43 1.16
CA PRO A 178 21.12 -13.88 1.36
C PRO A 178 19.96 -14.25 2.31
N GLY A 179 18.97 -14.99 1.80
CA GLY A 179 17.91 -15.60 2.63
C GLY A 179 16.46 -15.49 2.14
N SER A 180 16.18 -15.21 0.86
CA SER A 180 14.80 -15.13 0.33
C SER A 180 14.41 -16.41 -0.41
N ASP A 181 13.93 -17.41 0.35
CA ASP A 181 13.14 -18.49 -0.24
C ASP A 181 11.73 -17.94 -0.55
N LEU A 182 11.45 -17.68 -1.82
CA LEU A 182 10.17 -17.11 -2.28
C LEU A 182 8.97 -17.98 -1.89
N SER A 183 9.13 -19.32 -1.90
CA SER A 183 8.09 -20.29 -1.52
C SER A 183 7.69 -20.19 -0.05
N VAL A 184 8.66 -19.84 0.80
CA VAL A 184 8.47 -19.72 2.24
C VAL A 184 7.84 -18.38 2.62
N SER A 185 8.01 -17.32 1.81
CA SER A 185 7.36 -16.01 2.00
C SER A 185 5.88 -16.02 1.59
N THR A 186 5.54 -16.73 0.50
CA THR A 186 4.16 -16.87 0.01
C THR A 186 3.27 -17.62 1.01
N ASN A 187 3.72 -18.77 1.52
CA ASN A 187 2.97 -19.56 2.50
C ASN A 187 2.67 -18.81 3.82
N ARG A 188 3.49 -17.80 4.16
CA ARG A 188 3.38 -17.02 5.41
C ARG A 188 2.41 -15.85 5.31
N LYS A 189 2.06 -15.40 4.09
CA LYS A 189 1.13 -14.29 3.87
C LYS A 189 -0.34 -14.75 3.95
N ILE A 190 -0.60 -16.02 3.61
CA ILE A 190 -1.91 -16.68 3.72
C ILE A 190 -2.33 -16.83 5.20
N GLU A 191 -1.39 -17.20 6.09
CA GLU A 191 -1.63 -17.37 7.54
C GLU A 191 -2.20 -16.11 8.23
N VAL A 192 -1.97 -14.91 7.67
CA VAL A 192 -2.48 -13.63 8.22
C VAL A 192 -3.99 -13.52 8.11
N CYS A 193 -4.57 -13.98 7.01
CA CYS A 193 -6.02 -13.92 6.85
C CYS A 193 -6.72 -14.97 7.70
N ASP A 194 -6.12 -16.14 7.84
CA ASP A 194 -6.67 -17.22 8.65
C ASP A 194 -6.66 -16.84 10.14
N SER A 195 -5.67 -16.05 10.59
CA SER A 195 -5.62 -15.49 11.95
C SER A 195 -6.66 -14.40 12.23
N ILE A 196 -7.24 -13.79 11.18
CA ILE A 196 -8.31 -12.78 11.32
C ILE A 196 -9.69 -13.44 11.46
N ILE A 197 -9.80 -14.73 11.11
CA ILE A 197 -11.07 -15.48 11.03
C ILE A 197 -11.28 -16.41 12.26
N GLN A 198 -10.25 -16.59 13.09
CA GLN A 198 -10.35 -17.28 14.40
C GLN A 198 -10.85 -16.35 15.51
#